data_AF-A0A944R5X4-F1
#
_entry.id   AF-A0A944R5X4-F1
#
_cell.length_a   1.000
_cell.length_b   1.000
_cell.length_c   1.000
_cell.angle_alpha   90.00
_cell.angle_beta   90.00
_cell.angle_gamma   90.00
#
_symmetry.space_group_name_H-M   'P 1'
#
loop_
_entity.id
_entity.type
_entity.pdbx_description
1 polymer ?
#
loop_
_entity_poly.entity_id
_entity_poly.type
_entity_poly.pdbx_seq_one_letter_code
_entity_poly.pdbx_strand_id
1 'polypeptide(L)'
;TTQGTEGWGKVESIYDVVRQRVEYRNGELKGAARALKDGWGDCEELTCLFIAMARAAGIPARTVWVEGHCYPEFYLVCPDAKGYWYPCQAAGARAFGSMPDLLPILQKGDSFRDPDRPGRSLRYVSEFIRGSAVGGAGSPRVVWVREGA
;
A
#
# COMPACT_ATOMS: atom_id res chain seq x y z
N THR A 1 2.62 3.68 21.57
CA THR A 1 2.51 4.78 20.59
C THR A 1 3.69 5.70 20.80
N THR A 2 4.59 5.78 19.82
CA THR A 2 5.77 6.66 19.87
C THR A 2 5.32 8.12 19.74
N GLN A 3 5.51 8.94 20.77
CA GLN A 3 5.12 10.34 20.79
C GLN A 3 6.20 11.21 20.13
N GLY A 4 5.80 12.21 19.33
CA GLY A 4 6.68 13.33 18.92
C GLY A 4 7.83 13.00 17.97
N THR A 5 8.91 13.80 18.07
CA THR A 5 10.12 13.79 17.22
C THR A 5 10.88 12.47 17.22
N GLU A 6 10.80 11.69 18.31
CA GLU A 6 11.35 10.34 18.40
C GLU A 6 10.62 9.39 17.43
N GLY A 7 9.29 9.51 17.34
CA GLY A 7 8.48 8.76 16.39
C GLY A 7 8.84 9.06 14.95
N TRP A 8 9.04 10.34 14.62
CA TRP A 8 9.47 10.76 13.28
C TRP A 8 10.83 10.17 12.89
N GLY A 9 11.85 10.38 13.73
CA GLY A 9 13.19 9.87 13.47
C GLY A 9 13.25 8.34 13.35
N LYS A 10 12.44 7.63 14.14
CA LYS A 10 12.32 6.17 14.05
C LYS A 10 11.73 5.72 12.71
N VAL A 11 10.66 6.35 12.25
CA VAL A 11 10.04 6.02 10.95
C VAL A 11 10.97 6.40 9.80
N GLU A 12 11.62 7.55 9.87
CA GLU A 12 12.57 8.01 8.86
C GLU A 12 13.76 7.06 8.74
N SER A 13 14.27 6.55 9.86
CA SER A 13 15.32 5.51 9.86
C SER A 13 14.86 4.23 9.17
N ILE A 14 13.63 3.78 9.39
CA ILE A 14 13.05 2.61 8.70
C ILE A 14 12.96 2.88 7.19
N TYR A 15 12.45 4.05 6.82
CA TYR A 15 12.34 4.49 5.44
C TYR A 15 13.69 4.48 4.73
N ASP A 16 14.72 5.03 5.36
CA ASP A 16 16.08 5.07 4.82
C ASP A 16 16.67 3.67 4.66
N VAL A 17 16.53 2.80 5.67
CA VAL A 17 17.04 1.43 5.62
C VAL A 17 16.39 0.62 4.50
N VAL A 18 15.07 0.76 4.29
CA VAL A 18 14.37 0.06 3.19
C VAL A 18 14.94 0.47 1.84
N ARG A 19 15.10 1.77 1.61
CA ARG A 19 15.60 2.32 0.35
C ARG A 19 17.08 2.02 0.11
N GLN A 20 17.87 1.90 1.17
CA GLN A 20 19.28 1.52 1.08
C GLN A 20 19.46 0.02 0.82
N ARG A 21 18.59 -0.84 1.36
CA ARG A 21 18.72 -2.30 1.24
C ARG A 21 18.03 -2.90 0.03
N VAL A 22 17.06 -2.21 -0.55
CA VAL A 22 16.27 -2.72 -1.67
C VAL A 22 16.30 -1.71 -2.81
N GLU A 23 16.99 -2.08 -3.89
CA GLU A 23 16.98 -1.34 -5.13
C GLU A 23 15.60 -1.44 -5.81
N TYR A 24 15.07 -0.30 -6.25
CA TYR A 24 13.85 -0.29 -7.05
C TYR A 24 14.13 -0.83 -8.45
N ARG A 25 13.44 -1.92 -8.81
CA ARG A 25 13.49 -2.53 -10.13
C ARG A 25 12.14 -3.12 -10.48
N ASN A 26 11.59 -2.72 -11.63
CA ASN A 26 10.39 -3.33 -12.19
C ASN A 26 10.62 -4.83 -12.44
N GLY A 27 9.68 -5.66 -12.00
CA GLY A 27 9.75 -7.10 -12.12
C GLY A 27 8.46 -7.77 -11.66
N GLU A 28 8.47 -9.10 -11.59
CA GLU A 28 7.36 -9.85 -11.03
C GLU A 28 7.28 -9.67 -9.51
N LEU A 29 6.06 -9.50 -9.01
CA LEU A 29 5.76 -9.44 -7.58
C LEU A 29 6.14 -10.76 -6.90
N LYS A 30 7.16 -10.74 -6.03
CA LYS A 30 7.66 -11.87 -5.25
C LYS A 30 7.51 -11.66 -3.73
N GLY A 31 7.21 -10.42 -3.31
CA GLY A 31 6.83 -10.05 -1.95
C GLY A 31 7.98 -9.52 -1.09
N ALA A 32 7.64 -8.73 -0.05
CA ALA A 32 8.58 -7.98 0.78
C ALA A 32 9.75 -8.79 1.35
N ALA A 33 9.48 -9.98 1.90
CA ALA A 33 10.51 -10.81 2.50
C ALA A 33 11.54 -11.28 1.46
N ARG A 34 11.07 -11.59 0.25
CA ARG A 34 11.93 -11.99 -0.86
C ARG A 34 12.68 -10.81 -1.44
N ALA A 35 12.03 -9.65 -1.58
CA ALA A 35 12.69 -8.42 -2.01
C ALA A 35 13.83 -8.00 -1.07
N LEU A 36 13.62 -8.08 0.26
CA LEU A 36 14.68 -7.83 1.24
C LEU A 36 15.84 -8.82 1.13
N LYS A 37 15.54 -10.11 0.88
CA LYS A 37 16.56 -11.15 0.71
C LYS A 37 17.39 -10.94 -0.56
N ASP A 38 16.74 -10.61 -1.67
CA ASP A 38 17.37 -10.47 -2.98
C ASP A 38 18.01 -9.08 -3.18
N GLY A 39 17.67 -8.10 -2.35
CA GLY A 39 18.17 -6.73 -2.44
C GLY A 39 17.53 -5.87 -3.53
N TRP A 40 16.46 -6.34 -4.16
CA TRP A 40 15.72 -5.58 -5.18
C TRP A 40 14.24 -5.94 -5.19
N GLY A 41 13.41 -4.98 -5.60
CA GLY A 41 11.98 -5.17 -5.78
C GLY A 41 11.27 -4.00 -6.46
N ASP A 42 10.00 -4.20 -6.77
CA ASP A 42 9.15 -3.16 -7.38
C ASP A 42 8.56 -2.19 -6.34
N CYS A 43 7.73 -1.25 -6.79
CA CYS A 43 7.16 -0.23 -5.90
C CYS A 43 6.26 -0.83 -4.82
N GLU A 44 5.55 -1.91 -5.12
CA GLU A 44 4.70 -2.60 -4.17
C GLU A 44 5.54 -3.30 -3.12
N GLU A 45 6.64 -3.93 -3.49
CA GLU A 45 7.53 -4.64 -2.57
C GLU A 45 8.23 -3.71 -1.60
N LEU A 46 8.73 -2.57 -2.07
CA LEU A 46 9.31 -1.55 -1.19
C LEU A 46 8.24 -0.97 -0.24
N THR A 47 7.03 -0.73 -0.74
CA THR A 47 5.88 -0.30 0.07
C THR A 47 5.55 -1.31 1.15
N CYS A 48 5.45 -2.59 0.80
CA CYS A 48 5.18 -3.68 1.73
C CYS A 48 6.26 -3.81 2.78
N LEU A 49 7.53 -3.73 2.38
CA LEU A 49 8.66 -3.89 3.27
C LEU A 49 8.69 -2.77 4.31
N PHE A 50 8.49 -1.53 3.89
CA PHE A 50 8.35 -0.39 4.80
C PHE A 50 7.21 -0.62 5.81
N ILE A 51 6.02 -1.00 5.33
CA ILE A 51 4.86 -1.24 6.20
C ILE A 51 5.13 -2.36 7.20
N ALA A 52 5.74 -3.46 6.75
CA ALA A 52 6.09 -4.59 7.60
C ALA A 52 7.07 -4.18 8.71
N MET A 53 8.12 -3.42 8.36
CA MET A 53 9.10 -2.91 9.33
C MET A 53 8.49 -1.90 10.30
N ALA A 54 7.66 -0.97 9.81
CA ALA A 54 6.95 0.00 10.64
C ALA A 54 6.04 -0.70 11.67
N ARG A 55 5.23 -1.67 11.21
CA ARG A 55 4.33 -2.45 12.08
C ARG A 55 5.12 -3.27 13.11
N ALA A 56 6.23 -3.90 12.71
CA ALA A 56 7.11 -4.61 13.63
C ALA A 56 7.72 -3.69 14.71
N ALA A 57 7.92 -2.42 14.37
CA ALA A 57 8.39 -1.37 15.28
C ALA A 57 7.29 -0.71 16.13
N GLY A 58 6.03 -1.19 16.02
CA GLY A 58 4.87 -0.68 16.77
C GLY A 58 4.26 0.60 16.18
N ILE A 59 4.59 0.94 14.94
CA ILE A 59 4.06 2.11 14.22
C ILE A 59 2.92 1.65 13.30
N PRO A 60 1.70 2.23 13.42
CA PRO A 60 0.64 1.93 12.47
C PRO A 60 1.02 2.43 11.08
N ALA A 61 0.97 1.53 10.09
CA ALA A 61 1.25 1.83 8.69
C ALA A 61 0.27 1.06 7.80
N ARG A 62 -0.02 1.59 6.60
CA ARG A 62 -0.94 0.99 5.62
C ARG A 62 -0.52 1.33 4.20
N THR A 63 -0.94 0.50 3.23
CA THR A 63 -0.82 0.81 1.80
C THR A 63 -1.91 1.79 1.39
N VAL A 64 -1.58 2.73 0.52
CA VAL A 64 -2.53 3.52 -0.25
C VAL A 64 -2.38 3.12 -1.71
N TRP A 65 -3.51 2.71 -2.29
CA TRP A 65 -3.62 2.33 -3.69
C TRP A 65 -4.11 3.53 -4.48
N VAL A 66 -3.37 3.87 -5.51
CA VAL A 66 -3.73 4.87 -6.51
C VAL A 66 -3.68 4.20 -7.88
N GLU A 67 -4.06 4.94 -8.92
CA GLU A 67 -3.97 4.41 -10.28
C GLU A 67 -2.52 4.07 -10.66
N GLY A 68 -2.28 2.81 -11.08
CA GLY A 68 -0.98 2.34 -11.56
C GLY A 68 0.14 2.25 -10.51
N HIS A 69 -0.11 2.61 -9.25
CA HIS A 69 0.93 2.69 -8.22
C HIS A 69 0.38 2.47 -6.81
N CYS A 70 1.25 2.20 -5.85
CA CYS A 70 0.90 2.24 -4.43
C CYS A 70 2.05 2.83 -3.60
N TYR A 71 1.69 3.44 -2.47
CA TYR A 71 2.66 4.00 -1.54
C TYR A 71 2.25 3.75 -0.08
N PRO A 72 3.19 3.76 0.87
CA PRO A 72 2.87 3.64 2.29
C PRO A 72 2.42 4.97 2.91
N GLU A 73 1.47 4.87 3.85
CA GLU A 73 1.22 5.88 4.88
C GLU A 73 1.57 5.32 6.26
N PHE A 74 2.08 6.17 7.16
CA PHE A 74 2.33 5.86 8.55
C PHE A 74 1.63 6.87 9.48
N TYR A 75 1.25 6.42 10.67
CA TYR A 75 0.53 7.24 11.64
C TYR A 75 1.43 7.66 12.80
N LEU A 76 1.48 8.96 13.09
CA LEU A 76 2.16 9.50 14.26
C LEU A 76 1.22 10.40 15.05
N VAL A 77 1.43 10.46 16.37
CA VAL A 77 0.71 11.35 17.29
C VAL A 77 1.63 12.52 17.66
N CYS A 78 1.17 13.72 17.36
CA CYS A 78 1.84 14.98 17.69
C CYS A 78 1.77 15.28 19.19
N PRO A 79 2.62 16.19 19.70
CA PRO A 79 2.62 16.58 21.12
C PRO A 79 1.27 17.11 21.64
N ASP A 80 0.42 17.63 20.76
CA ASP A 80 -0.94 18.08 21.08
C ASP A 80 -1.98 16.93 21.17
N ALA A 81 -1.50 15.68 21.20
CA ALA A 81 -2.28 14.45 21.20
C ALA A 81 -3.15 14.22 19.96
N LYS A 82 -2.96 15.01 18.88
CA LYS A 82 -3.59 14.74 17.58
C LYS A 82 -2.69 13.87 16.74
N GLY A 83 -3.26 12.87 16.07
CA GLY A 83 -2.48 12.04 15.16
C GLY A 83 -2.87 12.17 13.70
N TYR A 84 -1.88 11.98 12.84
CA TYR A 84 -1.96 12.23 11.42
C TYR A 84 -1.35 11.06 10.65
N TRP A 85 -1.93 10.79 9.49
CA TRP A 85 -1.34 9.88 8.49
C TRP A 85 -0.42 10.68 7.59
N TYR A 86 0.84 10.27 7.53
CA TYR A 86 1.87 10.86 6.69
C TYR A 86 2.21 9.89 5.57
N PRO A 87 2.20 10.33 4.31
CA PRO A 87 2.61 9.48 3.21
C PRO A 87 4.13 9.53 3.04
N CYS A 88 4.70 8.50 2.41
CA CYS A 88 6.06 8.55 1.89
C CYS A 88 6.21 7.69 0.63
N GLN A 89 7.15 8.07 -0.24
CA GLN A 89 7.44 7.37 -1.48
C GLN A 89 8.61 6.40 -1.27
N ALA A 90 8.30 5.11 -1.12
CA ALA A 90 9.32 4.10 -0.86
C ALA A 90 10.22 3.82 -2.09
N ALA A 91 9.72 4.03 -3.31
CA ALA A 91 10.43 3.76 -4.56
C ALA A 91 10.68 5.03 -5.39
N GLY A 92 11.85 5.15 -6.03
CA GLY A 92 12.19 6.32 -6.84
C GLY A 92 12.72 7.50 -6.01
N ALA A 93 12.33 8.73 -6.32
CA ALA A 93 12.82 9.94 -5.63
C ALA A 93 12.43 9.94 -4.14
N ARG A 94 13.24 10.60 -3.28
CA ARG A 94 12.92 10.73 -1.86
C ARG A 94 11.71 11.66 -1.71
N ALA A 95 10.63 11.14 -1.12
CA ALA A 95 9.55 11.96 -0.59
C ALA A 95 9.08 11.32 0.74
N PHE A 96 9.17 12.07 1.84
CA PHE A 96 8.89 11.55 3.18
C PHE A 96 8.09 12.57 3.97
N GLY A 97 6.92 12.18 4.47
CA GLY A 97 5.99 13.08 5.15
C GLY A 97 5.05 13.85 4.20
N SER A 98 5.29 13.77 2.90
CA SER A 98 4.49 14.39 1.85
C SER A 98 4.62 13.58 0.55
N MET A 99 3.66 13.76 -0.36
CA MET A 99 3.70 13.18 -1.70
C MET A 99 3.64 14.31 -2.74
N PRO A 100 4.54 14.30 -3.74
CA PRO A 100 4.50 15.29 -4.82
C PRO A 100 3.35 15.04 -5.79
N ASP A 101 2.88 13.79 -5.89
CA ASP A 101 1.89 13.36 -6.86
C ASP A 101 0.47 13.54 -6.32
N LEU A 102 -0.42 14.08 -7.15
CA LEU A 102 -1.84 14.27 -6.85
C LEU A 102 -2.68 13.22 -7.59
N LEU A 103 -2.48 11.95 -7.26
CA LEU A 103 -3.22 10.83 -7.86
C LEU A 103 -4.50 10.51 -7.06
N PRO A 104 -5.62 10.17 -7.72
CA PRO A 104 -6.83 9.71 -7.06
C PRO A 104 -6.57 8.48 -6.17
N ILE A 105 -7.07 8.53 -4.94
CA ILE A 105 -6.98 7.41 -4.00
C ILE A 105 -8.11 6.43 -4.29
N LEU A 106 -7.74 5.20 -4.66
CA LEU A 106 -8.66 4.11 -4.94
C LEU A 106 -8.99 3.35 -3.65
N GLN A 107 -7.99 3.08 -2.81
CA GLN A 107 -8.16 2.29 -1.59
C GLN A 107 -7.09 2.62 -0.54
N LYS A 108 -7.44 2.55 0.75
CA LYS A 108 -6.47 2.63 1.87
C LYS A 108 -6.51 1.39 2.73
N GLY A 109 -5.41 0.66 2.79
CA GLY A 109 -5.26 -0.60 3.50
C GLY A 109 -4.73 -1.71 2.61
N ASP A 110 -4.30 -2.79 3.24
CA ASP A 110 -3.66 -3.95 2.62
C ASP A 110 -4.13 -5.28 3.23
N SER A 111 -5.17 -5.26 4.07
CA SER A 111 -5.74 -6.44 4.72
C SER A 111 -7.26 -6.36 4.73
N PHE A 112 -7.85 -6.67 3.58
CA PHE A 112 -9.30 -6.65 3.38
C PHE A 112 -9.86 -8.05 3.31
N ARG A 113 -10.96 -8.26 4.03
CA ARG A 113 -11.77 -9.46 3.85
C ARG A 113 -12.84 -9.14 2.81
N ASP A 114 -12.81 -9.87 1.71
CA ASP A 114 -13.87 -9.77 0.71
C ASP A 114 -15.17 -10.34 1.32
N PRO A 115 -16.25 -9.54 1.42
CA PRO A 115 -17.51 -10.00 1.99
C PRO A 115 -18.16 -11.12 1.17
N ASP A 116 -17.93 -11.14 -0.15
CA ASP A 116 -18.44 -12.15 -1.07
C ASP A 116 -17.49 -13.35 -1.21
N ARG A 117 -16.20 -13.19 -0.85
CA ARG A 117 -15.17 -14.24 -0.86
C ARG A 117 -14.43 -14.31 0.50
N PRO A 118 -15.12 -14.69 1.60
CA PRO A 118 -14.63 -14.51 2.97
C PRO A 118 -13.41 -15.35 3.37
N GLY A 119 -12.99 -16.30 2.52
CA GLY A 119 -11.82 -17.15 2.73
C GLY A 119 -10.50 -16.58 2.19
N ARG A 120 -10.52 -15.41 1.54
CA ARG A 120 -9.32 -14.77 0.99
C ARG A 120 -9.14 -13.37 1.57
N SER A 121 -7.97 -13.11 2.14
CA SER A 121 -7.53 -11.74 2.41
C SER A 121 -7.03 -11.14 1.10
N LEU A 122 -7.57 -9.99 0.73
CA LEU A 122 -7.17 -9.21 -0.44
C LEU A 122 -6.36 -8.00 0.01
N ARG A 123 -5.34 -7.66 -0.79
CA ARG A 123 -4.56 -6.43 -0.59
C ARG A 123 -5.17 -5.25 -1.34
N TYR A 124 -5.71 -5.52 -2.53
CA TYR A 124 -6.51 -4.61 -3.33
C TYR A 124 -7.82 -5.32 -3.69
N VAL A 125 -8.97 -4.71 -3.41
CA VAL A 125 -10.27 -5.29 -3.76
C VAL A 125 -10.46 -5.19 -5.26
N SER A 126 -10.44 -6.33 -5.95
CA SER A 126 -10.67 -6.38 -7.38
C SER A 126 -12.15 -6.14 -7.71
N GLU A 127 -12.38 -5.41 -8.78
CA GLU A 127 -13.71 -5.28 -9.38
C GLU A 127 -14.23 -6.68 -9.73
N PHE A 128 -15.49 -6.95 -9.39
CA PHE A 128 -16.17 -8.18 -9.78
C PHE A 128 -17.65 -7.92 -9.98
N ILE A 129 -18.30 -8.81 -10.73
CA ILE A 129 -19.75 -8.78 -10.94
C ILE A 129 -20.32 -10.16 -10.66
N ARG A 130 -21.49 -10.21 -10.04
CA ARG A 130 -22.25 -11.44 -9.82
C ARG A 130 -23.65 -11.23 -10.38
N GLY A 131 -24.09 -12.14 -11.25
CA GLY A 131 -25.44 -12.16 -11.81
C GLY A 131 -26.14 -13.46 -11.43
N SER A 132 -27.42 -13.36 -11.09
CA SER A 132 -28.27 -14.55 -10.91
C SER A 132 -29.00 -14.84 -12.21
N ALA A 133 -29.06 -16.11 -12.60
CA ALA A 133 -29.81 -16.51 -13.79
C ALA A 133 -31.31 -16.32 -13.57
N VAL A 134 -31.98 -15.72 -14.55
CA VAL A 134 -33.44 -15.65 -14.62
C VAL A 134 -33.87 -16.57 -15.77
N GLY A 135 -34.93 -17.37 -15.57
CA GLY A 135 -35.41 -18.31 -16.59
C GLY A 135 -35.68 -17.61 -17.93
N GLY A 136 -35.05 -18.08 -19.01
CA GLY A 136 -35.15 -17.50 -20.35
C GLY A 136 -34.15 -16.36 -20.65
N ALA A 137 -33.32 -15.93 -19.69
CA ALA A 137 -32.29 -14.93 -19.92
C ALA A 137 -30.99 -15.55 -20.48
N GLY A 138 -30.32 -14.82 -21.38
CA GLY A 138 -29.01 -15.20 -21.91
C GLY A 138 -27.85 -14.92 -20.94
N SER A 139 -26.68 -15.52 -21.20
CA SER A 139 -25.47 -15.27 -20.40
C SER A 139 -25.01 -13.82 -20.56
N PRO A 140 -24.75 -13.07 -19.46
CA PRO A 140 -24.28 -11.70 -19.54
C PRO A 140 -22.87 -11.64 -20.16
N ARG A 141 -22.63 -10.61 -20.99
CA ARG A 141 -21.29 -10.22 -21.44
C ARG A 141 -20.84 -9.01 -20.65
N VAL A 142 -19.68 -9.10 -20.02
CA VAL A 142 -19.13 -8.05 -19.17
C VAL A 142 -17.96 -7.38 -19.89
N VAL A 143 -18.00 -6.06 -19.98
CA VAL A 143 -16.90 -5.23 -20.49
C VAL A 143 -16.54 -4.23 -19.40
N TRP A 144 -15.30 -4.27 -18.93
CA TRP A 144 -14.78 -3.30 -17.99
C TRP A 144 -14.22 -2.13 -18.79
N VAL A 145 -14.83 -0.95 -18.66
CA VAL A 145 -14.34 0.27 -19.32
C VAL A 145 -13.35 0.93 -18.36
N ARG A 146 -12.04 0.80 -18.68
CA ARG A 146 -10.95 1.46 -17.94
C ARG A 146 -10.37 2.67 -18.69
N GLU A 147 -10.90 2.98 -19.87
CA GLU A 147 -10.46 4.13 -20.65
C GLU A 147 -11.24 5.37 -20.20
N GLY A 148 -10.59 6.26 -19.45
CA GLY A 148 -11.11 7.60 -19.15
C GLY A 148 -10.69 8.18 -17.80
N ALA A 149 -9.44 8.63 -17.70
CA ALA A 149 -9.01 9.82 -16.95
C ALA A 149 -7.59 10.21 -17.39
#